data_AF-A0AAN6UZJ8-F1
#
_entry.id   AF-A0AAN6UZJ8-F1
#
_cell.length_a   1.000
_cell.length_b   1.000
_cell.length_c   1.000
_cell.angle_alpha   90.00
_cell.angle_beta   90.00
_cell.angle_gamma   90.00
#
_symmetry.space_group_name_H-M   'P 1'
#
loop_
_entity.id
_entity.type
_entity.pdbx_description
1 polymer ?
#
loop_
_entity_poly.entity_id
_entity_poly.type
_entity_poly.pdbx_seq_one_letter_code
_entity_poly.pdbx_strand_id
1 'polypeptide(L)'
;MRFSDDPARRGHKIVFTHADLNARNILVDLVPLPDGTTGWRVTGIVDWETAGYYPEYWDYTKALFEGLRWEPRFLKMVHRVFAAFGDYSKELDVERRAWGSGDAV
;
A
#
# COMPACT_ATOMS: atom_id res chain seq x y z
N MET A 1 6.05 11.55 -14.84
CA MET A 1 4.78 11.14 -14.21
C MET A 1 3.69 12.11 -14.66
N ARG A 2 2.65 11.64 -15.36
CA ARG A 2 1.49 12.49 -15.69
C ARG A 2 0.85 13.09 -14.44
N PHE A 3 0.27 14.29 -14.58
CA PHE A 3 -0.37 15.04 -13.49
C PHE A 3 0.57 15.38 -12.32
N SER A 4 1.85 15.64 -12.60
CA SER A 4 2.84 16.04 -11.58
C SER A 4 2.44 17.29 -10.79
N ASP A 5 1.66 18.18 -11.40
CA ASP A 5 1.20 19.42 -10.78
C ASP A 5 -0.13 19.29 -10.02
N ASP A 6 -0.77 18.12 -10.01
CA ASP A 6 -2.03 17.92 -9.30
C ASP A 6 -1.83 18.21 -7.80
N PRO A 7 -2.66 19.08 -7.18
CA PRO A 7 -2.53 19.43 -5.77
C PRO A 7 -2.54 18.23 -4.83
N ALA A 8 -3.23 17.14 -5.19
CA ALA A 8 -3.27 15.92 -4.40
C ALA A 8 -1.90 15.22 -4.30
N ARG A 9 -0.93 15.53 -5.15
CA ARG A 9 0.44 14.97 -5.06
C ARG A 9 1.42 15.83 -4.24
N ARG A 10 0.97 16.96 -3.70
CA ARG A 10 1.84 17.94 -3.03
C ARG A 10 1.72 17.85 -1.51
N GLY A 11 2.79 18.23 -0.81
CA GLY A 11 2.78 18.37 0.66
C GLY A 11 2.91 17.06 1.44
N HIS A 12 3.12 15.93 0.76
CA HIS A 12 3.33 14.63 1.38
C HIS A 12 4.75 14.49 1.92
N LYS A 13 4.90 13.75 3.03
CA LYS A 13 6.22 13.31 3.47
C LYS A 13 6.77 12.29 2.49
N ILE A 14 8.05 12.38 2.20
CA ILE A 14 8.77 11.36 1.45
C ILE A 14 9.29 10.33 2.47
N VAL A 15 8.88 9.09 2.30
CA VAL A 15 9.24 7.97 3.18
C VAL A 15 9.78 6.82 2.35
N PHE A 16 10.47 5.88 2.99
CA PHE A 16 10.89 4.66 2.33
C PHE A 16 9.70 3.70 2.25
N THR A 17 9.16 3.50 1.05
CA THR A 17 7.96 2.68 0.79
C THR A 17 8.36 1.38 0.11
N HIS A 18 7.54 0.34 0.27
CA HIS A 18 7.78 -0.96 -0.36
C HIS A 18 7.57 -0.93 -1.88
N ALA A 19 6.62 -0.12 -2.37
CA ALA A 19 6.18 0.03 -3.76
C ALA A 19 5.56 -1.23 -4.42
N ASP A 20 5.68 -2.41 -3.81
CA ASP A 20 4.97 -3.65 -4.16
C ASP A 20 4.37 -4.35 -2.91
N LEU A 21 3.67 -3.61 -2.05
CA LEU A 21 3.13 -4.16 -0.82
C LEU A 21 1.86 -4.98 -1.08
N ASN A 22 2.03 -6.26 -1.40
CA ASN A 22 0.93 -7.20 -1.64
C ASN A 22 0.96 -8.42 -0.70
N ALA A 23 -0.11 -9.22 -0.70
CA ALA A 23 -0.27 -10.33 0.24
C ALA A 23 0.83 -11.40 0.15
N ARG A 24 1.50 -11.57 -1.00
CA ARG A 24 2.62 -12.52 -1.16
C ARG A 24 3.90 -12.05 -0.48
N ASN A 25 4.02 -10.74 -0.28
CA ASN A 25 5.20 -10.08 0.24
C ASN A 25 5.11 -9.84 1.75
N ILE A 26 4.04 -10.33 2.41
CA ILE A 26 3.82 -10.24 3.85
C ILE A 26 3.85 -11.65 4.45
N LEU A 27 4.88 -11.93 5.25
CA LEU A 27 5.00 -13.20 5.96
C LEU A 27 4.20 -13.16 7.26
N VAL A 28 3.42 -14.21 7.52
CA VAL A 28 2.61 -14.36 8.72
C VAL A 28 2.85 -15.73 9.35
N ASP A 29 2.97 -15.76 10.67
CA ASP A 29 3.04 -17.00 11.44
C ASP A 29 1.98 -17.04 12.53
N LEU A 30 1.62 -18.26 12.90
CA LEU A 30 0.84 -18.53 14.10
C LEU A 30 1.77 -18.50 15.31
N VAL A 31 1.54 -17.56 16.24
CA VAL A 31 2.36 -17.38 17.44
C VAL A 31 1.53 -17.52 18.71
N PRO A 32 2.10 -18.00 19.84
CA PRO A 32 1.44 -17.95 21.14
C PRO A 32 1.16 -16.51 21.58
N LEU A 33 -0.04 -16.26 22.11
CA LEU A 33 -0.45 -14.99 22.71
C LEU A 33 -0.34 -15.05 24.24
N PRO A 34 -0.27 -13.88 24.94
CA PRO A 34 -0.13 -13.83 26.40
C PRO A 34 -1.27 -14.50 27.18
N ASP A 35 -2.44 -14.66 26.57
CA ASP A 35 -3.62 -15.31 27.16
C ASP A 35 -3.63 -16.84 27.00
N GLY A 36 -2.56 -17.42 26.44
CA GLY A 36 -2.43 -18.86 26.19
C GLY A 36 -3.08 -19.34 24.90
N THR A 37 -3.70 -18.45 24.12
CA THR A 37 -4.23 -18.78 22.79
C THR A 37 -3.15 -18.63 21.70
N THR A 38 -3.47 -18.99 20.46
CA THR A 38 -2.63 -18.71 19.30
C THR A 38 -3.25 -17.62 18.43
N GLY A 39 -2.41 -16.76 17.88
CA GLY A 39 -2.81 -15.67 17.01
C GLY A 39 -1.86 -15.49 15.83
N TRP A 40 -2.28 -14.73 14.84
CA TRP A 40 -1.44 -14.41 13.68
C TRP A 40 -0.54 -13.21 13.99
N ARG A 41 0.74 -13.32 13.64
CA ARG A 41 1.71 -12.22 13.70
C ARG A 41 2.38 -12.06 12.34
N VAL A 42 2.50 -10.81 11.89
CA VAL A 42 3.38 -10.48 10.76
C VAL A 42 4.83 -10.68 11.23
N THR A 43 5.55 -11.59 10.58
CA THR A 43 6.93 -11.93 10.92
C THR A 43 7.95 -11.27 10.00
N GLY A 44 7.51 -10.80 8.82
CA GLY A 44 8.38 -10.08 7.90
C GLY A 44 7.62 -9.47 6.74
N ILE A 45 8.26 -8.48 6.12
CA ILE A 45 7.91 -7.96 4.81
C ILE A 45 9.13 -8.22 3.92
N VAL A 46 8.91 -8.81 2.75
CA VAL A 46 9.96 -9.29 1.83
C VAL A 46 9.73 -8.75 0.43
N ASP A 47 10.70 -8.96 -0.46
CA ASP A 47 10.65 -8.53 -1.86
C ASP A 47 10.74 -7.01 -2.08
N TRP A 48 11.77 -6.41 -1.47
CA TRP A 48 12.02 -4.97 -1.47
C TRP A 48 12.67 -4.45 -2.76
N GLU A 49 12.73 -5.22 -3.85
CA GLU A 49 13.46 -4.84 -5.07
C GLU A 49 12.86 -3.62 -5.79
N THR A 50 11.58 -3.35 -5.57
CA THR A 50 10.87 -2.17 -6.11
C THR A 50 10.84 -0.99 -5.15
N ALA A 51 11.35 -1.17 -3.92
CA ALA A 51 11.27 -0.18 -2.86
C ALA A 51 12.03 1.11 -3.20
N GLY A 52 11.59 2.21 -2.60
CA GLY A 52 12.21 3.50 -2.82
C GLY A 52 11.61 4.61 -1.97
N TYR A 53 12.09 5.83 -2.21
CA TYR A 53 11.60 7.02 -1.52
C TYR A 53 10.46 7.65 -2.31
N TYR A 54 9.24 7.46 -1.82
CA TYR A 54 8.01 7.94 -2.45
C TYR A 54 7.12 8.67 -1.42
N PRO A 55 6.07 9.39 -1.86
CA PRO A 55 5.10 9.97 -0.94
C PRO A 55 4.49 8.94 0.03
N GLU A 56 4.15 9.34 1.25
CA GLU A 56 3.59 8.47 2.29
C GLU A 56 2.30 7.69 1.89
N TYR A 57 1.58 8.16 0.87
CA TYR A 57 0.41 7.46 0.31
C TYR A 57 0.76 6.32 -0.65
N TRP A 58 2.03 6.19 -1.07
CA TRP A 58 2.39 5.40 -2.25
C TRP A 58 2.03 3.92 -2.11
N ASP A 59 2.40 3.30 -0.99
CA ASP A 59 2.07 1.87 -0.72
C ASP A 59 0.55 1.62 -0.69
N TYR A 60 -0.23 2.59 -0.19
CA TYR A 60 -1.70 2.50 -0.24
C TYR A 60 -2.20 2.46 -1.68
N THR A 61 -1.75 3.42 -2.51
CA THR A 61 -2.21 3.50 -3.89
C THR A 61 -1.76 2.30 -4.72
N LYS A 62 -0.49 1.87 -4.59
CA LYS A 62 0.06 0.73 -5.33
C LYS A 62 -0.59 -0.59 -4.91
N ALA A 63 -0.83 -0.83 -3.62
CA ALA A 63 -1.53 -2.02 -3.16
C ALA A 63 -2.96 -2.13 -3.73
N LEU A 64 -3.63 -0.99 -3.95
CA LEU A 64 -4.96 -0.93 -4.56
C LEU A 64 -4.94 -1.00 -6.10
N PHE A 65 -3.86 -0.57 -6.76
CA PHE A 65 -3.64 -0.79 -8.19
C PHE A 65 -3.59 -2.28 -8.52
N GLU A 66 -2.81 -3.02 -7.72
CA GLU A 66 -2.73 -4.47 -7.86
C GLU A 66 -4.04 -5.19 -7.52
N GLY A 67 -5.04 -4.48 -6.98
CA GLY A 67 -6.30 -5.06 -6.52
C GLY A 67 -7.12 -5.78 -7.57
N LEU A 68 -6.80 -5.63 -8.86
CA LEU A 68 -7.31 -6.50 -9.93
C LEU A 68 -6.90 -7.98 -9.73
N ARG A 69 -5.82 -8.24 -8.98
CA ARG A 69 -5.25 -9.56 -8.71
C ARG A 69 -5.58 -10.09 -7.31
N TRP A 70 -6.16 -9.28 -6.42
CA TRP A 70 -6.30 -9.58 -5.01
C TRP A 70 -7.75 -9.68 -4.54
N GLU A 71 -8.00 -10.54 -3.56
CA GLU A 71 -9.31 -10.74 -2.94
C GLU A 71 -9.85 -9.43 -2.33
N PRO A 72 -11.16 -9.15 -2.40
CA PRO A 72 -11.77 -7.97 -1.79
C PRO A 72 -11.46 -7.80 -0.30
N ARG A 73 -11.20 -8.91 0.40
CA ARG A 73 -10.78 -8.92 1.81
C ARG A 73 -9.43 -8.23 2.02
N PHE A 74 -8.47 -8.45 1.13
CA PHE A 74 -7.15 -7.81 1.21
C PHE A 74 -7.27 -6.31 0.97
N LEU A 75 -8.04 -5.88 -0.04
CA LEU A 75 -8.26 -4.46 -0.30
C LEU A 75 -8.93 -3.74 0.87
N LYS A 76 -9.94 -4.38 1.49
CA LYS A 76 -10.57 -3.85 2.70
C LYS A 76 -9.60 -3.74 3.88
N MET A 77 -8.68 -4.71 4.02
CA MET A 77 -7.62 -4.66 5.01
C MET A 77 -6.67 -3.49 4.76
N VAL A 78 -6.20 -3.30 3.52
CA VAL A 78 -5.35 -2.16 3.12
C VAL A 78 -6.03 -0.84 3.48
N HIS A 79 -7.29 -0.62 3.09
CA HIS A 79 -8.04 0.57 3.49
C HIS A 79 -8.08 0.77 5.00
N ARG A 80 -8.35 -0.29 5.78
CA ARG A 80 -8.43 -0.20 7.25
C ARG A 80 -7.09 0.16 7.88
N VAL A 81 -5.99 -0.44 7.42
CA VAL A 81 -4.64 -0.17 7.93
C VAL A 81 -4.24 1.26 7.60
N PHE A 82 -4.45 1.69 6.36
CA PHE A 82 -4.01 3.01 5.91
C PHE A 82 -4.87 4.17 6.40
N ALA A 83 -6.12 3.92 6.82
CA ALA A 83 -6.97 4.92 7.47
C ALA A 83 -6.35 5.51 8.76
N ALA A 84 -5.37 4.82 9.38
CA ALA A 84 -4.63 5.36 10.51
C ALA A 84 -3.64 6.48 10.14
N PHE A 85 -3.23 6.57 8.86
CA PHE A 85 -2.28 7.57 8.37
C PHE A 85 -2.97 8.76 7.68
N GLY A 86 -4.19 8.57 7.16
CA GLY A 86 -4.99 9.64 6.58
C GLY A 86 -6.03 9.13 5.58
N ASP A 87 -6.72 10.09 4.95
CA ASP A 87 -7.57 9.83 3.80
C ASP A 87 -6.78 10.14 2.52
N TYR A 88 -6.39 9.07 1.81
CA TYR A 88 -5.65 9.15 0.55
C TYR A 88 -6.54 8.92 -0.69
N SER A 89 -7.86 9.17 -0.58
CA SER A 89 -8.80 8.96 -1.68
C SER A 89 -8.49 9.83 -2.91
N LYS A 90 -8.07 11.08 -2.70
CA LYS A 90 -7.74 12.00 -3.80
C LYS A 90 -6.47 11.56 -4.54
N GLU A 91 -5.47 11.12 -3.80
CA GLU A 91 -4.21 10.57 -4.30
C GLU A 91 -4.50 9.34 -5.15
N LEU A 92 -5.31 8.41 -4.62
CA LEU A 92 -5.74 7.21 -5.35
C LEU A 92 -6.46 7.55 -6.67
N ASP A 93 -7.31 8.57 -6.67
CA ASP A 93 -8.00 9.01 -7.88
C ASP A 93 -7.03 9.61 -8.91
N VAL A 94 -5.99 10.33 -8.48
CA VAL A 94 -4.94 10.83 -9.37
C VAL A 94 -4.13 9.68 -9.95
N GLU A 95 -3.70 8.73 -9.10
CA GLU A 95 -2.90 7.59 -9.56
C GLU A 95 -3.68 6.70 -10.53
N ARG A 96 -4.98 6.43 -10.26
CA ARG A 96 -5.85 5.70 -11.20
C ARG A 96 -5.95 6.38 -12.56
N ARG A 97 -6.11 7.70 -12.58
CA ARG A 97 -6.10 8.48 -13.83
C ARG A 97 -4.75 8.40 -14.54
N ALA A 98 -3.64 8.43 -13.81
CA ALA A 98 -2.30 8.30 -14.37
C ALA A 98 -2.07 6.92 -15.01
N TRP A 99 -2.37 5.83 -14.30
CA TRP A 99 -2.18 4.45 -14.79
C TRP A 99 -3.06 4.13 -16.00
N GLY A 100 -4.34 4.54 -15.97
CA GLY A 100 -5.26 4.34 -17.10
C GLY A 100 -4.84 5.04 -18.39
N SER A 101 -3.84 5.92 -18.31
CA SER A 101 -3.34 6.69 -19.44
C SER A 101 -1.98 6.16 -19.99
N GLY A 102 -1.42 5.10 -19.40
CA GLY A 102 -0.24 4.37 -19.90
C GLY A 102 1.07 4.56 -19.11
N ASP A 103 1.04 5.27 -17.98
CA ASP A 103 2.22 5.52 -17.11
C ASP A 103 2.24 4.57 -15.89
N ALA A 104 1.99 3.27 -16.09
CA ALA A 104 2.19 2.30 -15.03
C ALA A 104 3.71 2.06 -14.86
N VAL A 105 4.34 2.84 -13.98
CA VAL A 105 5.67 2.53 -13.43
C VAL A 105 5.46 1.72 -12.15
#